data_AF-H9NDQ2-F1
#
_entry.id   AF-H9NDQ2-F1
#
_cell.length_a   1.000
_cell.length_b   1.000
_cell.length_c   1.000
_cell.angle_alpha   90.00
_cell.angle_beta   90.00
_cell.angle_gamma   90.00
#
_symmetry.space_group_name_H-M   'P 1'
#
loop_
_entity.id
_entity.type
_entity.pdbx_description
1 polymer ?
#
loop_
_entity_poly.entity_id
_entity_poly.type
_entity_poly.pdbx_seq_one_letter_code
_entity_poly.pdbx_strand_id
1 'polypeptide(L)' 'CHIHTIEDNTFVDLHNLSTLILTANSLQHLGLAAFYGLTSLKKLVLVETNISSLSDLPIGHLNTLQELNLGH' A
#
# COMPACT_ATOMS: atom_id res chain seq x y z
N CYS A 1 -1.61 -6.47 -13.60
CA CYS A 1 -0.45 -5.59 -13.88
C CYS A 1 0.79 -6.24 -13.29
N HIS A 2 1.97 -6.01 -13.85
CA HIS A 2 3.21 -6.59 -13.33
C HIS A 2 3.97 -5.54 -12.51
N ILE A 3 3.38 -5.11 -11.38
CA ILE A 3 4.04 -4.17 -10.47
C ILE A 3 4.97 -4.96 -9.56
N HIS A 4 6.27 -4.73 -9.68
CA HIS A 4 7.30 -5.38 -8.86
C HIS A 4 7.85 -4.45 -7.79
N THR A 5 7.73 -3.14 -8.00
CA THR A 5 8.30 -2.11 -7.13
C THR A 5 7.31 -0.99 -6.92
N ILE A 6 7.18 -0.52 -5.69
CA ILE A 6 6.56 0.75 -5.36
C ILE A 6 7.61 1.58 -4.63
N GLU A 7 8.05 2.66 -5.26
CA GLU A 7 9.06 3.57 -4.73
C GLU A 7 8.45 4.55 -3.73
N ASP A 8 9.30 5.22 -2.96
CA ASP A 8 8.89 6.30 -2.08
C ASP A 8 8.10 7.36 -2.84
N ASN A 9 7.03 7.87 -2.22
CA ASN A 9 6.22 8.95 -2.77
C ASN A 9 5.48 8.63 -4.08
N THR A 10 5.39 7.34 -4.49
CA THR A 10 4.66 6.92 -5.70
C THR A 10 3.22 7.46 -5.74
N PHE A 11 2.56 7.60 -4.58
CA PHE A 11 1.19 8.07 -4.45
C PHE A 11 1.07 9.44 -3.74
N VAL A 12 2.15 10.23 -3.72
CA VAL A 12 2.25 11.42 -2.84
C VAL A 12 1.12 12.43 -3.06
N ASP A 13 0.70 12.65 -4.31
CA ASP A 13 -0.31 13.65 -4.64
C ASP A 13 -1.76 13.11 -4.55
N LEU A 14 -1.95 11.83 -4.21
CA LEU A 14 -3.25 11.17 -4.15
C LEU A 14 -3.95 11.37 -2.80
N HIS A 15 -3.99 12.60 -2.31
CA HIS A 15 -4.51 12.96 -0.98
C HIS A 15 -5.97 12.56 -0.74
N ASN A 16 -6.78 12.51 -1.79
CA ASN A 16 -8.20 12.17 -1.72
C ASN A 16 -8.50 10.70 -2.02
N LEU A 17 -7.48 9.87 -2.28
CA LEU A 17 -7.70 8.47 -2.61
C LEU A 17 -8.23 7.73 -1.38
N SER A 18 -9.42 7.16 -1.51
CA SER A 18 -10.07 6.40 -0.43
C SER A 18 -9.76 4.90 -0.46
N THR A 19 -9.40 4.36 -1.62
CA THR A 19 -9.20 2.92 -1.81
C THR A 19 -8.05 2.65 -2.75
N LEU A 20 -7.11 1.83 -2.29
CA LEU A 20 -5.97 1.35 -3.06
C LEU A 20 -6.00 -0.18 -3.09
N ILE A 21 -6.02 -0.75 -4.29
CA ILE A 21 -6.07 -2.20 -4.52
C ILE A 21 -4.88 -2.59 -5.37
N LEU A 22 -4.04 -3.47 -4.84
CA LEU A 22 -2.79 -3.93 -5.45
C LEU A 22 -2.75 -5.46 -5.49
N THR A 23 -3.80 -6.10 -5.99
CA THR A 23 -3.91 -7.57 -6.04
C THR A 23 -3.05 -8.17 -7.16
N ALA A 24 -2.49 -9.38 -6.94
CA ALA A 24 -1.76 -10.17 -7.92
C ALA A 24 -0.53 -9.45 -8.51
N ASN A 25 0.15 -8.64 -7.69
CA ASN A 25 1.39 -7.97 -8.05
C ASN A 25 2.53 -8.63 -7.30
N SER A 26 3.52 -9.20 -7.97
CA SER A 26 4.71 -9.77 -7.30
C SER A 26 5.64 -8.67 -6.76
N LEU A 27 5.18 -7.90 -5.77
CA LEU A 27 5.94 -6.82 -5.16
C LEU A 27 7.19 -7.40 -4.49
N GLN A 28 8.35 -7.04 -5.03
CA GLN A 28 9.67 -7.40 -4.52
C GLN A 28 10.25 -6.26 -3.68
N HIS A 29 9.88 -5.02 -4.00
CA HIS A 29 10.36 -3.84 -3.29
C HIS A 29 9.22 -2.89 -2.94
N LEU A 30 9.23 -2.43 -1.70
CA LEU A 30 8.32 -1.43 -1.17
C LEU A 30 9.15 -0.40 -0.40
N GLY A 31 9.17 0.84 -0.90
CA GLY A 31 9.86 1.95 -0.24
C GLY A 31 9.24 2.30 1.11
N LEU A 32 10.02 2.87 2.03
CA LEU A 32 9.57 3.24 3.39
C LEU A 32 8.54 4.37 3.41
N ALA A 33 8.42 5.12 2.32
CA ALA A 33 7.43 6.17 2.12
C ALA A 33 6.49 5.84 0.93
N ALA A 34 6.37 4.56 0.56
CA ALA A 34 5.56 4.12 -0.58
C ALA A 34 4.10 4.59 -0.52
N PHE A 35 3.51 4.60 0.69
CA PHE A 35 2.13 5.04 0.92
C PHE A 35 2.05 6.47 1.49
N TYR A 36 3.13 7.24 1.41
CA TYR A 36 3.11 8.65 1.83
C TYR A 36 2.18 9.46 0.93
N GLY A 37 1.48 10.45 1.51
CA GLY A 37 0.51 11.29 0.80
C GLY A 37 -0.93 10.75 0.73
N LEU A 38 -1.15 9.46 1.04
CA LEU A 38 -2.46 8.80 1.07
C LEU A 38 -3.28 9.13 2.35
N THR A 39 -3.46 10.42 2.63
CA THR A 39 -4.03 10.91 3.90
C THR A 39 -5.50 10.56 4.11
N SER A 40 -6.26 10.34 3.04
CA SER A 40 -7.69 9.97 3.09
C SER A 40 -7.96 8.47 2.87
N LEU A 41 -6.92 7.62 2.88
CA LEU A 41 -7.07 6.22 2.54
C LEU A 41 -7.82 5.44 3.61
N LYS A 42 -8.96 4.86 3.22
CA LYS A 42 -9.80 4.05 4.11
C LYS A 42 -9.62 2.55 3.90
N LYS A 43 -9.25 2.15 2.69
CA LYS A 43 -9.12 0.74 2.32
C LYS A 43 -7.83 0.48 1.56
N LEU A 44 -7.04 -0.46 2.07
CA LEU A 44 -5.83 -0.97 1.42
C LEU A 44 -5.96 -2.48 1.22
N VAL A 45 -5.84 -2.93 -0.02
CA VAL A 45 -5.87 -4.35 -0.38
C VAL A 45 -4.55 -4.73 -1.03
N LEU A 46 -3.81 -5.62 -0.37
CA LEU A 46 -2.52 -6.16 -0.79
C LEU A 46 -2.62 -7.69 -0.74
N VAL A 47 -3.18 -8.26 -1.81
CA VAL A 47 -3.44 -9.70 -1.92
C VAL A 47 -2.54 -10.26 -3.00
N GLU A 48 -1.93 -11.43 -2.76
CA GLU A 48 -0.93 -12.04 -3.64
C GLU A 48 0.31 -11.12 -3.89
N THR A 49 0.70 -10.31 -2.90
CA THR A 49 1.78 -9.30 -3.06
C THR A 49 3.17 -9.67 -2.56
N ASN A 50 3.46 -10.94 -2.25
CA ASN A 50 4.68 -11.40 -1.53
C ASN A 50 4.94 -10.74 -0.16
N ILE A 51 4.16 -9.73 0.24
CA ILE A 51 4.19 -9.12 1.55
C ILE A 51 3.51 -10.08 2.53
N SER A 52 4.31 -10.65 3.43
CA SER A 52 3.85 -11.65 4.40
C SER A 52 3.77 -11.11 5.83
N SER A 53 4.32 -9.92 6.10
CA SER A 53 4.31 -9.31 7.42
C SER A 53 3.83 -7.86 7.41
N LEU A 54 3.09 -7.48 8.46
CA LEU A 54 2.72 -6.10 8.75
C LEU A 54 3.94 -5.21 9.02
N SER A 55 5.04 -5.78 9.51
CA SER A 55 6.29 -5.04 9.74
C SER A 55 6.90 -4.47 8.45
N ASP A 56 6.57 -5.07 7.32
CA ASP A 56 7.13 -4.70 6.02
C ASP A 56 6.33 -3.55 5.37
N LEU A 57 5.23 -3.13 6.00
CA LEU A 57 4.32 -2.13 5.48
C LEU A 57 4.53 -0.77 6.16
N PRO A 58 4.89 0.28 5.40
CA PRO A 58 4.97 1.64 5.90
C PRO A 58 3.58 2.28 5.97
N ILE A 59 2.71 1.73 6.81
CA ILE A 59 1.31 2.17 6.96
C ILE A 59 1.03 2.87 8.29
N GLY A 60 2.05 3.07 9.13
CA GLY A 60 1.88 3.65 10.47
C GLY A 60 1.33 5.08 10.49
N HIS A 61 1.45 5.83 9.39
CA HIS A 61 0.88 7.18 9.25
C HIS A 61 -0.53 7.21 8.64
N LEU A 62 -1.08 6.06 8.22
CA LEU A 62 -2.42 5.97 7.61
C LEU A 62 -3.53 5.98 8.66
N ASN A 63 -3.69 7.13 9.33
CA ASN A 63 -4.62 7.29 10.46
C ASN A 63 -6.10 7.14 10.08
N THR A 64 -6.44 7.20 8.80
CA THR A 64 -7.81 7.07 8.27
C THR A 64 -8.15 5.66 7.80
N LEU A 65 -7.20 4.73 7.88
CA LEU A 65 -7.36 3.36 7.41
C LEU A 65 -8.36 2.60 8.27
N GLN A 66 -9.37 2.01 7.62
CA GLN A 66 -10.47 1.27 8.25
C GLN A 66 -10.41 -0.21 7.88
N GLU A 67 -9.99 -0.51 6.65
CA GLU A 67 -9.88 -1.86 6.12
C GLU A 67 -8.46 -2.10 5.59
N LEU A 68 -7.82 -3.12 6.15
CA LEU A 68 -6.56 -3.66 5.65
C LEU A 68 -6.77 -5.13 5.32
N ASN A 69 -6.62 -5.49 4.05
CA ASN A 69 -6.65 -6.88 3.60
C ASN A 69 -5.25 -7.31 3.18
N LEU A 70 -4.70 -8.26 3.96
CA LEU A 70 -3.46 -8.97 3.69
C LEU A 70 -3.80 -10.45 3.58
N GLY A 71 -3.41 -11.06 2.47
CA GLY A 71 -3.70 -12.46 2.24
C GLY A 71 -2.98 -13.01 1.02
N HIS A 72 -2.78 -14.32 1.05
CA HIS A 72 -2.66 -15.10 -0.18
C HIS A 72 -4.01 -15.14 -0.89
#